data_AF-A0A3D3T909-F1
#
_entry.id   AF-A0A3D3T909-F1
#
_cell.length_a   1.000
_cell.length_b   1.000
_cell.length_c   1.000
_cell.angle_alpha   90.00
_cell.angle_beta   90.00
_cell.angle_gamma   90.00
#
_symmetry.space_group_name_H-M   'P 1'
#
loop_
_entity.id
_entity.type
_entity.pdbx_description
1 polymer ?
#
loop_
_entity_poly.entity_id
_entity_poly.type
_entity_poly.pdbx_seq_one_letter_code
_entity_poly.pdbx_strand_id
1 'polypeptide(L)' 'FLVDAYDQEVVDAEKNDVRTVLRLHPALAPYKAAVLPLSKKLGEKAREVQQLLSKYFMV' A
#
# COMPACT_ATOMS: atom_id res chain seq x y z
N PHE A 1 -1.91 13.53 -14.78
CA PHE A 1 -1.74 13.28 -13.34
C PHE A 1 -1.96 11.82 -12.94
N LEU A 2 -3.12 11.20 -13.19
CA LEU A 2 -3.32 9.78 -12.86
C LEU A 2 -2.59 8.82 -13.82
N VAL A 3 -2.59 9.13 -15.12
CA VAL A 3 -1.88 8.33 -16.14
C VAL A 3 -0.36 8.40 -15.96
N ASP A 4 0.16 9.57 -15.57
CA ASP A 4 1.59 9.80 -15.33
C ASP A 4 2.11 9.11 -14.05
N ALA A 5 1.23 8.59 -13.19
CA ALA A 5 1.63 7.94 -11.95
C ALA A 5 2.07 6.48 -12.15
N TYR A 6 1.81 5.89 -13.32
CA TYR A 6 2.19 4.52 -13.64
C TYR A 6 3.70 4.42 -13.90
N ASP A 7 4.38 3.56 -13.16
CA ASP A 7 5.81 3.31 -13.29
C ASP A 7 6.13 1.81 -13.16
N GLN A 8 7.21 1.36 -13.79
CA GLN A 8 7.70 -0.01 -13.70
C GLN A 8 9.11 -0.01 -13.11
N GLU A 9 9.26 -0.63 -11.94
CA GLU A 9 10.55 -0.76 -11.28
C GLU A 9 11.07 -2.19 -11.46
N VAL A 10 12.31 -2.31 -11.96
CA VAL A 10 13.05 -3.57 -11.96
C VAL A 10 13.55 -3.81 -10.54
N VAL A 11 13.03 -4.87 -9.89
CA VAL A 11 13.37 -5.24 -8.52
C VAL A 11 14.57 -6.20 -8.50
N ASP A 12 14.63 -7.10 -9.47
CA ASP A 12 15.72 -8.05 -9.68
C ASP A 12 15.92 -8.25 -11.19
N ALA A 13 17.01 -7.72 -11.72
CA ALA A 13 17.32 -7.77 -13.15
C ALA A 13 17.71 -9.18 -13.62
N GLU A 14 18.29 -10.01 -12.75
CA GLU A 14 18.70 -11.37 -13.09
C GLU A 14 17.49 -12.31 -13.17
N LYS A 15 16.47 -12.06 -12.34
CA LYS A 15 15.21 -12.81 -12.35
C LYS A 15 14.12 -12.20 -13.24
N ASN A 16 14.39 -11.08 -13.91
CA ASN A 16 13.40 -10.28 -14.63
C ASN A 16 12.16 -9.94 -13.77
N ASP A 17 12.35 -9.70 -12.48
CA ASP A 17 11.26 -9.33 -11.58
C ASP A 17 10.99 -7.82 -11.71
N VAL A 18 9.82 -7.49 -12.27
CA VAL A 18 9.37 -6.12 -12.50
C VAL A 18 8.06 -5.92 -11.76
N ARG A 19 8.01 -4.88 -10.92
CA ARG A 19 6.78 -4.48 -10.25
C ARG A 19 6.23 -3.19 -10.85
N THR A 20 4.91 -3.13 -10.90
CA THR A 20 4.21 -1.88 -11.20
C THR A 20 4.10 -1.05 -9.92
N VAL A 21 4.44 0.23 -9.99
CA VAL A 21 4.26 1.20 -8.91
C VAL A 21 3.34 2.32 -9.39
N LEU A 22 2.33 2.65 -8.59
CA LEU A 22 1.49 3.82 -8.81
C LEU A 22 1.95 4.94 -7.87
N ARG A 23 2.71 5.90 -8.41
CA ARG A 23 3.26 7.06 -7.69
C ARG A 23 2.22 8.17 -7.53
N LEU A 24 1.06 7.82 -7.00
CA LEU A 24 0.00 8.79 -6.74
C LEU A 24 0.43 9.77 -5.66
N HIS A 25 0.10 11.06 -5.83
CA HIS A 25 0.30 12.04 -4.78
C HIS A 25 -0.45 11.58 -3.50
N PRO A 26 0.13 11.69 -2.29
CA PRO A 26 -0.46 11.14 -1.07
C PRO A 26 -1.91 11.60 -0.81
N ALA A 27 -2.26 12.84 -1.15
CA ALA A 27 -3.62 13.36 -1.03
C ALA A 27 -4.65 12.67 -1.98
N LEU A 28 -4.20 12.12 -3.11
CA LEU A 28 -5.04 11.50 -4.14
C LEU A 28 -5.06 9.96 -4.08
N ALA A 29 -4.12 9.34 -3.36
CA ALA A 29 -4.08 7.89 -3.21
C ALA A 29 -5.43 7.34 -2.69
N PRO A 30 -6.00 6.29 -3.30
CA PRO A 30 -7.27 5.71 -2.88
C PRO A 30 -7.26 5.17 -1.45
N TYR A 31 -6.11 4.72 -0.96
CA TYR A 31 -5.94 4.34 0.43
C TYR A 31 -4.70 5.05 0.98
N LYS A 32 -4.78 5.56 2.21
CA LYS A 32 -3.67 6.32 2.83
C LYS A 32 -2.69 5.43 3.58
N ALA A 33 -3.16 4.29 4.07
CA ALA A 33 -2.34 3.28 4.71
C ALA A 33 -2.98 1.89 4.52
N ALA A 34 -2.15 0.86 4.54
CA ALA A 34 -2.58 -0.53 4.61
C ALA A 34 -2.04 -1.16 5.90
N VAL A 35 -2.91 -1.77 6.69
CA VAL A 35 -2.52 -2.47 7.92
C VAL A 35 -2.52 -3.98 7.65
N LEU A 36 -1.32 -4.56 7.52
CA LEU A 36 -1.14 -5.95 7.14
C LEU A 36 -0.45 -6.72 8.28
N PRO A 37 -1.11 -7.72 8.89
CA PRO A 37 -0.49 -8.51 9.95
C PRO A 37 0.62 -9.41 9.39
N LEU A 38 1.74 -9.51 10.10
CA LEU A 38 2.86 -10.39 9.70
C LEU A 38 2.46 -11.88 9.63
N SER A 39 1.46 -12.28 10.43
CA SER A 39 0.87 -13.62 10.37
C SER A 39 -0.62 -13.58 10.72
N LYS A 40 -1.38 -14.60 10.31
CA LYS A 40 -2.83 -14.69 10.57
C LYS A 40 -3.21 -14.57 12.05
N LYS A 41 -2.35 -15.06 12.96
CA LYS A 41 -2.56 -14.99 14.43
C LYS A 41 -2.59 -13.56 14.98
N LEU A 42 -2.03 -12.60 14.26
CA LEU A 42 -1.98 -11.18 14.66
C LEU A 42 -3.15 -10.36 14.08
N GLY A 43 -4.12 -11.01 13.43
CA GLY A 43 -5.19 -10.33 12.70
C GLY A 43 -6.08 -9.43 13.56
N GLU A 44 -6.41 -9.83 14.78
CA GLU A 44 -7.25 -9.04 15.69
C GLU A 44 -6.58 -7.72 16.07
N LYS A 45 -5.31 -7.78 16.50
CA LYS A 45 -4.52 -6.58 16.81
C LYS A 45 -4.32 -5.66 15.60
N ALA A 46 -4.11 -6.22 14.42
CA ALA A 46 -4.02 -5.42 13.19
C ALA A 46 -5.35 -4.70 12.89
N ARG A 47 -6.49 -5.35 13.15
CA ARG A 47 -7.81 -4.75 12.96
C ARG A 47 -8.08 -3.60 13.94
N GLU A 48 -7.62 -3.70 15.19
CA GLU A 48 -7.69 -2.60 16.15
C GLU A 48 -6.91 -1.36 15.67
N VAL A 49 -5.70 -1.57 15.12
CA VAL A 49 -4.90 -0.47 14.55
C VAL A 49 -5.60 0.13 13.32
N GLN A 50 -6.16 -0.69 12.43
CA GLN A 50 -6.90 -0.21 11.27
C GLN A 50 -8.12 0.63 11.68
N GLN A 51 -8.86 0.21 12.72
CA GLN A 51 -9.99 0.96 13.27
C GLN A 51 -9.57 2.28 13.92
N LEU A 52 -8.37 2.36 14.48
CA LEU A 52 -7.85 3.61 15.02
C LEU A 52 -7.53 4.60 13.89
N LEU A 53 -6.92 4.12 12.81
CA LEU A 53 -6.54 4.94 11.66
C LEU A 53 -7.75 5.40 10.83
N SER A 54 -8.82 4.60 10.76
CA SER A 54 -10.02 4.93 9.98
C SER A 54 -10.77 6.16 10.48
N LYS A 55 -10.49 6.61 11.72
CA LYS A 55 -11.01 7.87 12.27
C LYS A 55 -10.43 9.11 11.58
N TYR A 56 -9.26 8.98 10.96
CA TYR A 56 -8.50 10.09 10.40
C TYR A 56 -8.32 9.99 8.89
N PHE A 57 -8.32 8.76 8.35
CA PHE A 57 -7.95 8.48 6.97
C PHE A 57 -8.86 7.43 6.33
N MET A 58 -8.89 7.40 5.01
CA MET A 58 -9.43 6.28 4.23
C MET A 58 -8.41 5.13 4.23
N VAL A 59 -8.70 4.07 4.99
CA VAL A 59 -7.88 2.86 5.26
C VAL A 59 -8.75 1.61 5.34
#